data_AF-A0A2M4C582-F1
#
_entry.id   AF-A0A2M4C582-F1
#
_cell.length_a   1.000
_cell.length_b   1.000
_cell.length_c   1.000
_cell.angle_alpha   90.00
_cell.angle_beta   90.00
_cell.angle_gamma   90.00
#
_symmetry.space_group_name_H-M   'P 1'
#
loop_
_entity.id
_entity.type
_entity.pdbx_description
1 polymer ?
#
loop_
_entity_poly.entity_id
_entity_poly.type
_entity_poly.pdbx_seq_one_letter_code
_entity_poly.pdbx_strand_id
1 'polypeptide(L)'
;SEMLLGDQKPSQLFAAMKRTARGALSDTALLDVWSSRLPASVQYSVVASTGTLNEKLVVADAVLEAQRWRKPETYGHVEAATS
;
A
#
# COMPACT_ATOMS: atom_id res chain seq x y z
N SER A 1 4.87 17.54 -2.92
CA SER A 1 4.95 16.55 -1.85
C SER A 1 4.44 15.20 -2.32
N GLU A 2 5.36 14.31 -2.70
CA GLU A 2 5.05 12.91 -2.93
C GLU A 2 4.76 12.27 -1.57
N MET A 3 3.51 11.89 -1.34
CA MET A 3 3.14 11.11 -0.17
C MET A 3 3.54 9.67 -0.46
N LEU A 4 4.81 9.36 -0.18
CA LEU A 4 5.33 8.00 -0.27
C LEU A 4 4.63 7.16 0.80
N LEU A 5 4.08 5.99 0.42
CA LEU A 5 3.79 4.95 1.41
C LEU A 5 5.15 4.55 2.02
N GLY A 6 5.50 5.15 3.15
CA GLY A 6 6.56 4.63 4.01
C GLY A 6 6.08 3.36 4.71
N ASP A 7 6.13 3.32 6.03
CA ASP A 7 5.57 2.23 6.83
C ASP A 7 4.03 2.25 6.97
N GLN A 8 3.36 3.23 6.35
CA GLN A 8 1.93 3.46 6.50
C GLN A 8 1.07 2.43 5.75
N LYS A 9 -0.05 2.01 6.36
CA LYS A 9 -1.04 1.13 5.72
C LYS A 9 -1.80 1.86 4.61
N PRO A 10 -2.13 1.20 3.48
CA PRO A 10 -2.95 1.76 2.42
C PRO A 10 -4.26 2.39 2.91
N SER A 11 -4.94 1.79 3.89
CA SER A 11 -6.14 2.35 4.54
C SER A 11 -5.89 3.69 5.22
N GLN A 12 -4.76 3.85 5.90
CA GLN A 12 -4.36 5.08 6.58
C GLN A 12 -4.02 6.19 5.59
N LEU A 13 -3.36 5.84 4.47
CA LEU A 13 -3.12 6.76 3.36
C LEU A 13 -4.45 7.30 2.80
N PHE A 14 -5.42 6.41 2.53
CA PHE A 14 -6.73 6.83 2.02
C PHE A 14 -7.43 7.79 2.99
N ALA A 15 -7.41 7.49 4.30
CA ALA A 15 -8.01 8.36 5.31
C ALA A 15 -7.33 9.74 5.37
N ALA A 16 -6.01 9.80 5.24
CA ALA A 16 -5.27 11.05 5.17
C ALA A 16 -5.60 11.85 3.91
N MET A 17 -5.69 11.18 2.75
CA MET A 17 -6.09 11.81 1.49
C MET A 17 -7.52 12.35 1.55
N LYS A 18 -8.48 11.60 2.10
CA LYS A 18 -9.86 12.05 2.27
C LYS A 18 -9.96 13.28 3.16
N ARG A 19 -9.23 13.28 4.28
CA ARG A 19 -9.16 14.43 5.19
C ARG A 19 -8.54 15.66 4.51
N THR A 20 -7.48 15.46 3.71
CA THR A 20 -6.78 16.54 3.01
C THR A 20 -7.60 17.12 1.86
N ALA A 21 -8.30 16.26 1.11
CA ALA A 21 -9.14 16.69 0.02
C ALA A 21 -10.34 17.53 0.49
N ARG A 22 -10.82 17.36 1.73
CA ARG A 22 -11.93 18.13 2.33
C ARG A 22 -13.16 18.25 1.40
N GLY A 23 -13.44 17.22 0.61
CA GLY A 23 -14.55 17.21 -0.36
C GLY A 23 -14.25 17.84 -1.72
N ALA A 24 -13.03 18.30 -1.98
CA ALA A 24 -12.61 18.81 -3.30
C ALA A 24 -12.53 17.71 -4.38
N LEU A 25 -12.48 16.44 -3.97
CA LEU A 25 -12.49 15.26 -4.85
C LEU A 25 -13.68 14.37 -4.50
N SER A 26 -14.31 13.80 -5.54
CA SER A 26 -15.30 12.73 -5.34
C SER A 26 -14.63 11.48 -4.77
N ASP A 27 -15.39 10.62 -4.09
CA ASP A 27 -14.85 9.38 -3.53
C ASP A 27 -14.25 8.47 -4.62
N THR A 28 -14.81 8.47 -5.84
CA THR A 28 -14.28 7.74 -7.00
C THR A 28 -12.93 8.31 -7.46
N ALA A 29 -12.84 9.63 -7.66
CA ALA A 29 -11.58 10.25 -8.08
C ALA A 29 -10.49 10.09 -6.99
N LEU A 30 -10.88 10.17 -5.71
CA LEU A 30 -9.98 9.93 -4.60
C LEU A 30 -9.45 8.49 -4.59
N LEU A 31 -10.30 7.51 -4.91
CA LEU A 31 -9.91 6.10 -5.03
C LEU A 31 -8.93 5.87 -6.19
N ASP A 32 -9.13 6.54 -7.34
CA ASP A 32 -8.21 6.44 -8.48
C ASP A 32 -6.83 7.04 -8.16
N VAL A 33 -6.81 8.22 -7.53
CA VAL A 33 -5.55 8.86 -7.11
C VAL A 33 -4.87 8.06 -5.99
N TRP A 34 -5.64 7.44 -5.10
CA TRP A 34 -5.09 6.58 -4.05
C TRP A 34 -4.49 5.30 -4.63
N SER A 35 -5.22 4.60 -5.49
CA SER A 35 -4.77 3.32 -6.06
C SER A 35 -3.54 3.47 -6.94
N SER A 36 -3.43 4.57 -7.69
CA SER A 36 -2.24 4.89 -8.49
C SER A 36 -0.97 5.20 -7.67
N ARG A 37 -1.10 5.45 -6.37
CA ARG A 37 0.04 5.65 -5.44
C ARG A 37 0.50 4.37 -4.76
N LEU A 38 -0.26 3.28 -4.88
CA LEU A 38 0.09 2.00 -4.27
C LEU A 38 1.20 1.30 -5.07
N PRO A 39 2.01 0.43 -4.44
CA PRO A 39 2.88 -0.49 -5.16
C PRO A 39 2.06 -1.33 -6.15
N ALA A 40 2.62 -1.62 -7.33
CA ALA A 40 1.91 -2.31 -8.43
C ALA A 40 1.21 -3.60 -7.98
N SER A 41 1.86 -4.40 -7.15
CA SER A 41 1.32 -5.63 -6.58
C SER A 41 0.07 -5.41 -5.71
N VAL A 42 0.02 -4.33 -4.94
CA VAL A 42 -1.16 -3.96 -4.13
C VAL A 42 -2.24 -3.36 -5.03
N GLN A 43 -1.85 -2.50 -5.99
CA GLN A 43 -2.75 -1.85 -6.93
C GLN A 43 -3.54 -2.87 -7.74
N TYR A 44 -2.89 -3.89 -8.32
CA TYR A 44 -3.58 -4.92 -9.10
C TYR A 44 -4.62 -5.69 -8.29
N SER A 45 -4.32 -6.03 -7.03
CA SER A 45 -5.28 -6.70 -6.14
C SER A 45 -6.49 -5.83 -5.82
N VAL A 46 -6.28 -4.52 -5.62
CA VAL A 46 -7.35 -3.55 -5.37
C VAL A 46 -8.26 -3.36 -6.60
N VAL A 47 -7.66 -3.28 -7.79
CA VAL A 47 -8.39 -3.14 -9.07
C VAL A 47 -9.21 -4.39 -9.36
N ALA A 48 -8.66 -5.58 -9.08
CA ALA A 48 -9.36 -6.85 -9.26
C ALA A 48 -10.48 -7.08 -8.23
N SER A 49 -10.42 -6.44 -7.06
CA SER A 49 -11.49 -6.53 -6.06
C SER A 49 -12.75 -5.81 -6.55
N THR A 50 -13.90 -6.49 -6.52
CA THR A 50 -15.21 -5.93 -6.93
C THR A 50 -16.05 -5.42 -5.76
N GLY A 51 -15.48 -5.40 -4.55
CA GLY A 51 -16.16 -4.99 -3.33
C GLY A 51 -16.31 -3.48 -3.14
N THR A 52 -16.96 -3.14 -2.04
CA THR A 52 -17.05 -1.80 -1.46
C THR A 52 -15.67 -1.18 -1.25
N LEU A 53 -15.64 0.16 -1.09
CA LEU A 53 -14.42 0.88 -0.72
C LEU A 53 -13.73 0.24 0.50
N ASN A 54 -14.49 -0.10 1.55
CA ASN A 54 -13.93 -0.69 2.75
C ASN A 54 -13.25 -2.04 2.47
N GLU A 55 -13.86 -2.89 1.66
CA GLU A 55 -13.26 -4.17 1.25
C GLU A 55 -11.97 -3.97 0.45
N LYS A 56 -11.94 -2.99 -0.46
CA LYS A 56 -10.73 -2.62 -1.21
C LYS A 56 -9.59 -2.16 -0.29
N LEU A 57 -9.90 -1.38 0.75
CA LEU A 57 -8.91 -0.94 1.74
C LEU A 57 -8.35 -2.13 2.54
N VAL A 58 -9.21 -3.06 2.96
CA VAL A 58 -8.81 -4.28 3.67
C VAL A 58 -7.90 -5.16 2.80
N VAL A 59 -8.26 -5.35 1.52
CA VAL A 59 -7.42 -6.10 0.56
C VAL A 59 -6.06 -5.44 0.40
N ALA A 60 -6.03 -4.12 0.22
CA ALA A 60 -4.78 -3.38 0.05
C ALA A 60 -3.84 -3.56 1.25
N ASP A 61 -4.38 -3.43 2.47
CA ASP A 61 -3.64 -3.64 3.71
C ASP A 61 -3.11 -5.08 3.80
N ALA A 62 -3.96 -6.08 3.56
CA ALA A 62 -3.57 -7.48 3.63
C ALA A 62 -2.44 -7.85 2.64
N VAL A 63 -2.52 -7.34 1.41
CA VAL A 63 -1.51 -7.61 0.37
C VAL A 63 -0.19 -6.93 0.69
N LEU A 64 -0.21 -5.69 1.21
CA LEU A 64 1.02 -5.01 1.63
C LEU A 64 1.68 -5.73 2.80
N GLU A 65 0.91 -6.11 3.81
CA GLU A 65 1.43 -6.85 4.98
C GLU A 65 2.00 -8.22 4.59
N ALA A 66 1.33 -8.95 3.68
CA ALA A 66 1.83 -10.21 3.15
C ALA A 66 3.17 -10.06 2.41
N GLN A 67 3.43 -8.91 1.76
CA GLN A 67 4.71 -8.62 1.11
C GLN A 67 5.80 -8.27 2.12
N ARG A 68 5.46 -7.56 3.20
CA ARG A 68 6.40 -7.26 4.30
C ARG A 68 6.90 -8.54 4.95
N TRP A 69 6.00 -9.49 5.18
CA TRP A 69 6.35 -10.82 5.70
C TRP A 69 7.24 -11.63 4.75
N ARG A 70 7.14 -11.37 3.44
CA ARG A 70 7.91 -12.07 2.42
C ARG A 70 9.31 -11.51 2.18
N LYS A 71 9.75 -10.47 2.90
CA LYS A 71 11.19 -10.15 2.94
C LYS A 71 11.87 -11.29 3.69
N PRO A 72 12.62 -12.18 3.02
CA PRO A 72 13.50 -13.08 3.75
C PRO A 72 14.49 -12.15 4.43
N GLU A 73 14.66 -12.32 5.74
CA GLU A 73 15.87 -11.87 6.41
C GLU A 73 17.02 -12.34 5.54
N THR A 74 17.64 -11.39 4.85
CA THR A 74 18.79 -11.66 4.00
C THR A 74 19.82 -12.16 5.01
N TYR A 75 20.10 -13.45 4.98
CA TYR A 75 21.11 -14.09 5.81
C TYR A 75 22.45 -13.40 5.53
N GLY A 76 22.74 -12.36 6.28
CA GLY A 76 24.03 -11.71 6.37
C GLY A 76 24.84 -12.40 7.46
N HIS A 77 25.36 -13.59 7.18
CA HIS A 77 26.46 -14.25 7.90
C HIS A 77 26.76 -15.56 7.14
N VAL A 78 27.91 -15.83 6.53
CA VAL A 78 29.30 -15.47 6.87
C VAL A 78 30.14 -15.33 5.60
N GLU A 79 30.69 -14.14 5.34
CA GLU A 79 31.94 -14.00 4.62
C GLU A 79 33.00 -13.67 5.67
N ALA A 80 33.50 -14.71 6.34
CA ALA A 80 34.62 -14.61 7.25
C ALA A 80 35.41 -15.92 7.18
N ALA A 81 36.43 -15.95 6.34
CA ALA A 81 37.82 -16.23 6.72
C ALA A 81 38.61 -16.68 5.49
N THR A 82 39.50 -15.80 5.06
CA THR A 82 40.81 -16.16 4.53
C THR A 82 41.44 -17.32 5.31
N SER A 83 41.79 -18.42 4.62
CA SER A 83 43.06 -19.15 4.72
C SER A 83 43.12 -20.23 3.63
#